data_AF-A0A832Y3W8-F1
#
_entry.id   AF-A0A832Y3W8-F1
#
_cell.length_a   1.000
_cell.length_b   1.000
_cell.length_c   1.000
_cell.angle_alpha   90.00
_cell.angle_beta   90.00
_cell.angle_gamma   90.00
#
_symmetry.space_group_name_H-M   'P 1'
#
loop_
_entity.id
_entity.type
_entity.pdbx_description
1 polymer ?
#
loop_
_entity_poly.entity_id
_entity_poly.type
_entity_poly.pdbx_seq_one_letter_code
_entity_poly.pdbx_strand_id
1 'polypeptide(L)' 'MRVEHDVKLTFDDVLIRPKRSTLVSRSDVTLEREFKFRHTNTTWAGVPII' A
#
# COMPACT_ATOMS: atom_id res chain seq x y z
N MET A 1 4.30 -2.42 31.31
CA MET A 1 4.37 -1.44 30.20
C MET A 1 5.46 -1.92 29.26
N ARG A 2 5.13 -2.31 28.02
CA ARG A 2 6.12 -2.76 27.03
C ARG A 2 6.45 -1.55 26.15
N VAL A 3 7.63 -0.96 26.35
CA VAL A 3 8.09 0.16 25.54
C VAL A 3 8.67 -0.41 24.25
N GLU A 4 8.18 0.03 23.11
CA GLU A 4 8.77 -0.29 21.81
C GLU A 4 9.94 0.66 21.55
N HIS A 5 11.11 0.10 21.25
CA HIS A 5 12.35 0.86 21.05
C HIS A 5 12.67 1.13 19.56
N ASP A 6 11.78 0.72 18.65
CA ASP A 6 12.02 0.84 17.22
C ASP A 6 11.79 2.25 16.70
N VAL A 7 12.63 2.66 15.74
CA VAL A 7 12.48 3.93 15.02
C VAL A 7 11.16 3.91 14.24
N LYS A 8 10.33 4.93 14.45
CA LYS A 8 9.09 5.15 13.68
C LYS A 8 9.38 6.18 12.61
N LEU A 9 9.04 5.86 11.36
CA LEU A 9 9.18 6.76 10.21
C LEU A 9 7.80 7.27 9.78
N THR A 10 7.70 8.55 9.49
CA THR A 10 6.55 9.20 8.86
C THR A 10 6.74 9.28 7.35
N PHE A 11 5.73 9.79 6.63
CA PHE A 11 5.84 9.96 5.17
C PHE A 11 6.93 10.95 4.76
N ASP A 12 7.22 11.95 5.59
CA ASP A 12 8.24 12.97 5.31
C ASP A 12 9.67 12.43 5.49
N ASP A 13 9.82 11.33 6.23
CA ASP A 13 11.12 10.70 6.51
C ASP A 13 11.59 9.77 5.38
N VAL A 14 10.76 9.52 4.37
CA VAL A 14 11.00 8.47 3.36
C VAL A 14 10.80 8.96 1.93
N LEU A 15 11.60 8.41 1.02
CA LEU A 15 11.49 8.61 -0.43
C LEU A 15 11.40 7.26 -1.14
N ILE A 16 10.65 7.21 -2.23
CA ILE A 16 10.60 6.03 -3.10
C ILE A 16 11.86 6.02 -3.96
N ARG A 17 12.68 4.97 -3.84
CA ARG A 17 13.77 4.73 -4.79
C ARG A 17 13.18 4.25 -6.12
N PRO A 18 13.35 4.99 -7.23
CA PRO A 18 12.83 4.56 -8.51
C PRO A 18 13.55 3.30 -8.99
N LYS A 19 12.78 2.36 -9.56
CA LYS A 19 13.27 1.21 -10.32
C LYS A 19 12.83 1.37 -11.77
N ARG A 20 13.62 0.86 -12.71
CA ARG A 20 13.27 0.87 -14.14
C ARG A 20 11.87 0.27 -14.33
N SER A 21 10.97 1.05 -14.93
CA SER A 21 9.65 0.58 -15.32
C SER A 21 9.76 -0.50 -16.39
N THR A 22 8.96 -1.55 -16.27
CA THR A 22 8.73 -2.55 -17.33
C THR A 22 7.44 -2.29 -18.09
N LEU A 23 6.59 -1.37 -17.61
CA LEU A 23 5.35 -0.97 -18.26
C LEU A 23 5.62 0.13 -19.29
N VAL A 24 4.89 0.07 -20.40
CA VAL A 24 5.02 1.01 -21.54
C VAL A 24 4.18 2.26 -21.30
N SER A 25 2.99 2.11 -20.72
CA SER A 25 2.07 3.22 -20.45
C SER A 25 1.60 3.24 -18.98
N ARG A 26 1.17 4.43 -18.54
CA ARG A 26 0.50 4.61 -17.23
C ARG A 26 -0.87 3.92 -17.19
N SER A 27 -1.51 3.76 -18.35
CA SER A 27 -2.78 3.03 -18.48
C SER A 27 -2.66 1.56 -18.13
N ASP A 28 -1.44 1.00 -18.21
CA ASP A 28 -1.18 -0.42 -17.98
C ASP A 28 -1.01 -0.74 -16.47
N VAL A 29 -1.09 0.28 -15.62
CA VAL A 29 -0.97 0.14 -14.16
C VAL A 29 -2.32 -0.27 -13.57
N THR A 30 -2.38 -1.43 -12.91
CA THR A 30 -3.53 -1.82 -12.09
C THR A 30 -3.44 -1.22 -10.69
N LEU A 31 -4.49 -0.51 -10.27
CA LEU A 31 -4.65 0.03 -8.92
C LEU A 31 -5.53 -0.85 -8.04
N GLU A 32 -6.12 -1.92 -8.57
CA GLU A 32 -7.00 -2.79 -7.79
C GLU A 32 -6.24 -3.52 -6.68
N ARG A 33 -6.83 -3.53 -5.49
CA ARG A 33 -6.34 -4.24 -4.31
C ARG A 33 -7.47 -5.05 -3.70
N GLU A 34 -7.13 -6.22 -3.17
CA GLU A 34 -8.05 -7.04 -2.39
C GLU A 34 -8.05 -6.58 -0.93
N PHE A 35 -9.23 -6.32 -0.40
CA PHE A 35 -9.48 -5.93 0.98
C PHE A 35 -10.23 -7.04 1.69
N LYS A 36 -9.70 -7.45 2.85
CA LYS A 36 -10.34 -8.38 3.77
C LYS A 36 -10.87 -7.60 4.96
N PHE A 37 -12.18 -7.65 5.18
CA PHE A 37 -12.80 -6.97 6.30
C PHE A 37 -12.63 -7.78 7.58
N ARG A 38 -12.29 -7.11 8.69
CA ARG A 38 -12.02 -7.77 9.98
C ARG A 38 -13.24 -8.52 10.55
N HIS A 39 -14.44 -8.05 10.24
CA HIS A 39 -15.69 -8.51 10.88
C HIS A 39 -16.64 -9.24 9.92
N THR A 40 -16.21 -9.51 8.68
CA THR A 40 -17.01 -10.26 7.71
C THR A 40 -16.12 -11.24 6.96
N ASN A 41 -16.71 -12.30 6.41
CA ASN A 41 -16.00 -13.24 5.52
C ASN A 41 -15.96 -12.74 4.06
N THR A 42 -16.38 -11.50 3.81
CA THR A 42 -16.43 -10.91 2.48
C THR A 42 -15.08 -10.32 2.12
N THR A 43 -14.67 -10.51 0.88
CA THR A 43 -13.54 -9.80 0.28
C THR A 43 -14.07 -8.83 -0.77
N TRP A 44 -13.39 -7.69 -0.92
CA TRP A 44 -13.72 -6.70 -1.93
C TRP A 44 -12.46 -6.33 -2.72
N ALA A 45 -12.59 -6.19 -4.03
CA ALA A 45 -11.50 -5.75 -4.90
C ALA A 45 -11.83 -4.39 -5.51
N GLY A 46 -10.88 -3.46 -5.44
CA GLY A 46 -11.03 -2.15 -6.08
C GLY A 46 -9.89 -1.19 -5.75
N VAL A 47 -10.07 0.08 -6.12
CA VAL A 47 -9.03 1.11 -5.94
C VAL A 47 -8.94 1.50 -4.45
N PRO A 48 -7.73 1.60 -3.85
CA PRO A 48 -7.53 1.84 -2.42
C PRO A 48 -7.77 3.30 -2.02
N ILE A 49 -9.02 3.77 -2.10
CA ILE A 49 -9.49 5.08 -1.64
C ILE A 49 -10.70 4.84 -0.74
N ILE A 50 -10.62 5.24 0.53
CA ILE A 50 -11.65 5.05 1.56
C ILE A 50 -11.89 6.37 2.28
#